data_AF-A0A538DJE3-F1
#
_entry.id   AF-A0A538DJE3-F1
#
_cell.length_a   1.000
_cell.length_b   1.000
_cell.length_c   1.000
_cell.angle_alpha   90.00
_cell.angle_beta   90.00
_cell.angle_gamma   90.00
#
_symmetry.space_group_name_H-M   'P 1'
#
loop_
_entity.id
_entity.type
_entity.pdbx_description
1 polymer ?
#
loop_
_entity_poly.entity_id
_entity_poly.type
_entity_poly.pdbx_seq_one_letter_code
_entity_poly.pdbx_strand_id
1 'polypeptide(L)'
;VLPVLPIVFAGGATGGRRKPFAIIAGLVLSFTAFTLFGVWLLRTLGLPEDFLRTLAIGLLFLVAATLLFPKVEEVVQRPLLRMTRRPSGDLGGGLLLGASLGLVFVPCAGPVLAAITVVGATQDVGFRAVVLTLAYAIGAAIPMLLVAIGGRAGMNALRPHAHRIRQVLGVVVALTALAIAFNVDRHFQTALPGYTEALQNKVEESSSAQHQLQKLRGGTRQVAATTSLHDYGRAPELTGLTNWVNSKPLTLKKLRGKVVLIDFWTYSCINCLRTLPHVKAWYHAYHHKGLVVIGVHTPEFAFEHVPGNVRGAVHRLGVRYPVALDNDYSTWNAFQNQYWPAKYLIDRSGHLRYYHFGEGSYDTTEARIRTLLGENAGMLPVANELSDPTPTELTTPESYLGYQRLQRFAQKTVTPDRFATYRFPPADLQQDELAYSGRWRVGGQRILAGPDAQLRLRFRARSVHLVLGGRGSVAVIVDGKPVGVVPVRGSRLYTLARLPTPQSRLLELHFSPGIEAYAFTFG
;
A
#
# COMPACT_ATOMS: atom_id res chain seq x y z
N VAL A 1 20.11 11.62 -10.54
CA VAL A 1 20.34 12.89 -11.30
C VAL A 1 21.83 13.23 -11.40
N LEU A 2 22.56 13.31 -10.28
CA LEU A 2 23.99 13.68 -10.24
C LEU A 2 24.95 12.89 -11.17
N PRO A 3 24.78 11.57 -11.39
CA PRO A 3 25.72 10.81 -12.24
C PRO A 3 25.62 11.14 -13.74
N VAL A 4 24.45 11.59 -14.19
CA VAL A 4 24.13 11.81 -15.61
C VAL A 4 24.36 13.27 -16.04
N LEU A 5 24.44 14.17 -15.05
CA LEU A 5 24.71 15.59 -15.21
C LEU A 5 25.89 15.86 -16.17
N PRO A 6 27.09 15.27 -16.00
CA PRO A 6 28.25 15.62 -16.81
C PRO A 6 28.10 15.28 -18.30
N ILE A 7 27.39 14.20 -18.62
CA ILE A 7 27.17 13.75 -20.00
C ILE A 7 26.12 14.63 -20.68
N VAL A 8 25.05 14.99 -19.97
CA VAL A 8 24.05 15.95 -20.44
C VAL A 8 24.65 17.35 -20.62
N PHE A 9 25.52 17.76 -19.70
CA PHE A 9 26.30 19.00 -19.80
C PHE A 9 27.24 19.00 -21.01
N ALA A 10 28.02 17.95 -21.22
CA ALA A 10 28.95 17.83 -22.34
C ALA A 10 28.23 17.74 -23.70
N GLY A 11 27.11 17.00 -23.76
CA GLY A 11 26.30 16.84 -24.98
C GLY A 11 25.45 18.06 -25.33
N GLY A 12 24.97 18.82 -24.34
CA GLY A 12 24.18 20.03 -24.53
C GLY A 12 25.00 21.27 -24.93
N ALA A 13 26.29 21.26 -24.62
CA ALA A 13 27.22 22.34 -24.93
C ALA A 13 27.91 22.19 -26.30
N THR A 14 27.94 20.98 -26.86
CA THR A 14 28.51 20.69 -28.19
C THR A 14 27.41 20.60 -29.24
N GLY A 15 26.82 21.73 -29.68
CA GLY A 15 25.84 21.77 -30.79
C GLY A 15 24.82 22.92 -30.73
N GLY A 16 23.93 22.97 -31.72
CA GLY A 16 22.91 24.02 -31.91
C GLY A 16 21.91 24.16 -30.76
N ARG A 17 21.14 25.27 -30.75
CA ARG A 17 20.19 25.61 -29.66
C ARG A 17 19.11 24.56 -29.37
N ARG A 18 18.83 23.65 -30.32
CA ARG A 18 17.80 22.60 -30.20
C ARG A 18 18.32 21.27 -29.64
N LYS A 19 19.63 21.09 -29.53
CA LYS A 19 20.25 19.81 -29.10
C LYS A 19 19.92 19.39 -27.66
N PRO A 20 19.88 20.29 -26.66
CA PRO A 20 19.47 19.92 -25.29
C PRO A 20 18.04 19.39 -25.21
N PHE A 21 17.11 19.97 -25.98
CA PHE A 21 15.72 19.51 -26.06
C PHE A 21 15.63 18.12 -26.70
N ALA A 22 16.44 17.83 -27.72
CA ALA A 22 16.51 16.51 -28.34
C ALA A 22 17.08 15.44 -27.39
N ILE A 23 18.08 15.78 -26.58
CA ILE A 23 18.62 14.88 -25.54
C ILE A 23 17.54 14.52 -24.53
N ILE A 24 16.75 15.50 -24.09
CA ILE A 24 15.72 15.28 -23.08
C ILE A 24 14.54 14.52 -23.64
N ALA A 25 14.11 14.83 -24.87
CA ALA A 25 13.09 14.04 -25.55
C ALA A 25 13.51 12.57 -25.69
N GLY A 26 14.78 12.32 -26.06
CA GLY A 26 15.33 10.96 -26.15
C GLY A 26 15.37 10.26 -24.80
N LEU A 27 15.72 10.98 -23.73
CA LEU A 27 15.74 10.45 -22.36
C LEU A 27 14.35 10.10 -21.86
N VAL A 28 13.36 10.98 -22.02
CA VAL A 28 11.97 10.75 -21.59
C VAL A 28 11.35 9.58 -22.36
N LEU A 29 11.53 9.54 -23.68
CA LEU A 29 10.99 8.47 -24.53
C LEU A 29 11.61 7.10 -24.20
N SER A 30 12.94 7.02 -24.11
CA SER A 30 13.62 5.77 -23.80
C SER A 30 13.35 5.29 -22.37
N PHE A 31 13.40 6.19 -21.38
CA PHE A 31 13.07 5.85 -19.99
C PHE A 31 11.65 5.30 -19.87
N THR A 32 10.67 5.94 -20.51
CA THR A 32 9.27 5.49 -20.48
C THR A 32 9.13 4.13 -21.17
N ALA A 33 9.73 3.96 -22.35
CA ALA A 33 9.66 2.71 -23.10
C ALA A 33 10.30 1.53 -22.35
N PHE A 34 11.53 1.70 -21.84
CA PHE A 34 12.24 0.65 -21.11
C PHE A 34 11.60 0.32 -19.77
N THR A 35 11.07 1.32 -19.05
CA THR A 35 10.35 1.10 -17.79
C THR A 35 9.11 0.25 -18.02
N LEU A 36 8.28 0.62 -19.00
CA LEU A 36 7.05 -0.12 -19.31
C LEU A 36 7.35 -1.52 -19.88
N PHE A 37 8.37 -1.64 -20.74
CA PHE A 37 8.83 -2.93 -21.26
C PHE A 37 9.36 -3.84 -20.16
N GLY A 38 10.15 -3.30 -19.22
CA GLY A 38 10.68 -4.05 -18.08
C GLY A 38 9.57 -4.59 -17.18
N VAL A 39 8.57 -3.76 -16.86
CA VAL A 39 7.39 -4.18 -16.08
C VAL A 39 6.61 -5.28 -16.83
N TRP A 40 6.41 -5.13 -18.14
CA TRP A 40 5.73 -6.14 -18.96
C TRP A 40 6.50 -7.46 -19.04
N LEU A 41 7.84 -7.40 -19.17
CA LEU A 41 8.71 -8.57 -19.27
C LEU A 41 8.75 -9.39 -17.97
N LEU A 42 8.77 -8.73 -16.81
CA LEU A 42 8.78 -9.41 -15.52
C LEU A 42 7.48 -10.16 -15.25
N ARG A 43 6.36 -9.56 -15.65
CA ARG A 43 5.03 -10.16 -15.54
C ARG A 43 4.90 -11.42 -16.39
N THR A 44 5.44 -11.39 -17.60
CA THR A 44 5.36 -12.53 -18.54
C THR A 44 6.31 -13.66 -18.16
N LEU A 45 7.46 -13.36 -17.55
CA LEU A 45 8.47 -14.35 -17.17
C LEU A 45 8.38 -14.84 -15.71
N GLY A 46 7.54 -14.23 -14.86
CA GLY A 46 7.35 -14.65 -13.46
C GLY A 46 8.60 -14.54 -12.59
N LEU A 47 9.50 -13.61 -12.90
CA LEU A 47 10.78 -13.45 -12.19
C LEU A 47 10.59 -12.76 -10.82
N PRO A 48 11.42 -13.07 -9.81
CA PRO A 48 11.36 -12.43 -8.50
C PRO A 48 11.57 -10.91 -8.56
N GLU A 49 10.87 -10.14 -7.72
CA GLU A 49 10.95 -8.66 -7.68
C GLU A 49 12.38 -8.14 -7.42
N ASP A 50 13.20 -8.90 -6.69
CA ASP A 50 14.58 -8.53 -6.40
C ASP A 50 15.52 -8.65 -7.61
N PHE A 51 15.13 -9.36 -8.68
CA PHE A 51 15.97 -9.57 -9.86
C PHE A 51 16.35 -8.25 -10.55
N LEU A 52 15.37 -7.35 -10.73
CA LEU A 52 15.63 -6.02 -11.29
C LEU A 52 16.59 -5.21 -10.44
N ARG A 53 16.45 -5.31 -9.11
CA ARG A 53 17.29 -4.59 -8.16
C ARG A 53 18.73 -5.09 -8.23
N THR A 54 18.95 -6.40 -8.29
CA THR A 54 20.28 -6.98 -8.42
C THR A 54 20.93 -6.61 -9.76
N LEU A 55 20.17 -6.65 -10.86
CA LEU A 55 20.64 -6.23 -12.18
C LEU A 55 21.02 -4.73 -12.20
N ALA A 56 20.19 -3.90 -11.58
CA ALA A 56 20.41 -2.46 -11.42
C ALA A 56 21.70 -2.13 -10.65
N ILE A 57 21.94 -2.82 -9.53
CA ILE A 57 23.16 -2.68 -8.74
C ILE A 57 24.39 -3.07 -9.57
N GLY A 58 24.33 -4.19 -10.29
CA GLY A 58 25.40 -4.63 -11.19
C GLY A 58 25.72 -3.59 -12.28
N LEU A 59 24.70 -2.99 -12.89
CA LEU A 59 24.88 -1.95 -13.90
C LEU A 59 25.49 -0.67 -13.32
N LEU A 60 25.12 -0.28 -12.09
CA LEU A 60 25.70 0.89 -11.43
C LEU A 60 27.18 0.70 -11.10
N PHE A 61 27.58 -0.51 -10.67
CA PHE A 61 29.00 -0.82 -10.49
C PHE A 61 29.77 -0.80 -11.82
N LEU A 62 29.16 -1.27 -12.92
CA LEU A 62 29.75 -1.17 -14.25
C LEU A 62 29.97 0.29 -14.67
N VAL A 63 28.96 1.17 -14.46
CA VAL A 63 29.09 2.60 -14.73
C VAL A 63 30.17 3.23 -13.85
N ALA A 64 30.22 2.90 -12.56
CA ALA A 64 31.27 3.39 -11.67
C ALA A 64 32.67 2.95 -12.15
N ALA A 65 32.81 1.70 -12.59
CA ALA A 65 34.06 1.18 -13.14
C ALA A 65 34.49 1.92 -14.42
N THR A 66 33.55 2.30 -15.31
CA THR A 66 33.88 3.11 -16.50
C THR A 66 34.34 4.53 -16.14
N LEU A 67 33.86 5.10 -15.03
CA LEU A 67 34.27 6.44 -14.58
C LEU A 67 35.61 6.44 -13.83
N LEU A 68 35.94 5.33 -13.16
CA LEU A 68 37.17 5.16 -12.39
C LEU A 68 38.35 4.67 -13.24
N PHE A 69 38.11 3.80 -14.23
CA PHE A 69 39.14 3.14 -15.02
C PHE A 69 38.99 3.44 -16.52
N PRO A 70 39.89 4.25 -17.13
CA PRO A 70 39.85 4.60 -18.55
C PRO A 70 39.91 3.38 -19.50
N LYS A 71 40.59 2.31 -19.10
CA LYS A 71 40.67 1.07 -19.90
C LYS A 71 39.35 0.32 -19.99
N VAL A 72 38.51 0.41 -18.96
CA VAL A 72 37.17 -0.21 -18.94
C VAL A 72 36.21 0.58 -19.84
N GLU A 73 36.34 1.91 -19.85
CA GLU A 73 35.60 2.81 -20.75
C GLU A 73 35.83 2.41 -22.22
N GLU A 74 37.07 2.19 -22.65
CA GLU A 74 37.36 1.79 -24.03
C GLU A 74 36.73 0.46 -24.43
N VAL A 75 36.76 -0.55 -23.54
CA VAL A 75 36.21 -1.88 -23.83
C VAL A 75 34.69 -1.82 -23.95
N VAL A 76 34.02 -1.08 -23.07
CA VAL A 76 32.57 -0.92 -23.06
C VAL A 76 32.08 -0.04 -24.23
N GLN A 77 32.84 1.00 -24.60
CA GLN A 77 32.44 1.92 -25.67
C GLN A 77 32.72 1.41 -27.08
N ARG A 78 33.69 0.51 -27.30
CA ARG A 78 34.03 -0.07 -28.62
C ARG A 78 32.82 -0.59 -29.43
N PRO A 79 31.90 -1.41 -28.88
CA PRO A 79 30.71 -1.85 -29.61
C PRO A 79 29.70 -0.72 -29.84
N LEU A 80 29.55 0.21 -28.89
CA LEU A 80 28.63 1.36 -28.99
C LEU A 80 29.06 2.36 -30.07
N LEU A 81 30.36 2.64 -30.17
CA LEU A 81 30.96 3.54 -31.17
C LEU A 81 30.80 3.01 -32.60
N ARG A 82 30.66 1.69 -32.75
CA ARG A 82 30.35 1.05 -34.04
C ARG A 82 28.92 1.33 -34.49
N MET A 83 27.97 1.47 -33.56
CA MET A 83 26.58 1.86 -33.85
C MET A 83 26.40 3.37 -34.09
N THR A 84 27.25 4.23 -33.52
CA THR A 84 27.13 5.70 -33.63
C THR A 84 27.91 6.34 -34.78
N ARG A 85 28.53 5.54 -35.67
CA ARG A 85 29.24 6.02 -36.87
C ARG A 85 28.36 6.57 -38.00
N ARG A 86 27.03 6.66 -37.83
CA ARG A 86 26.14 7.31 -38.81
C ARG A 86 26.08 8.82 -38.55
N PRO A 87 26.29 9.69 -39.57
CA PRO A 87 26.26 11.13 -39.40
C PRO A 87 24.80 11.59 -39.22
N SER A 88 24.31 11.56 -37.99
CA SER A 88 23.01 12.16 -37.66
C SER A 88 23.25 13.59 -37.18
N GLY A 89 22.59 14.57 -37.80
CA GLY A 89 22.69 15.99 -37.44
C GLY A 89 22.35 16.31 -35.98
N ASP A 90 22.47 17.58 -35.59
CA ASP A 90 22.39 18.03 -34.18
C ASP A 90 21.19 17.49 -33.38
N LEU A 91 20.04 17.27 -34.03
CA LEU A 91 18.85 16.65 -33.40
C LEU A 91 18.98 15.13 -33.21
N GLY A 92 19.47 14.39 -34.22
CA GLY A 92 19.59 12.93 -34.15
C GLY A 92 20.70 12.48 -33.19
N GLY A 93 21.83 13.19 -33.18
CA GLY A 93 22.89 12.95 -32.21
C GLY A 93 22.45 13.25 -30.77
N GLY A 94 21.61 14.29 -30.57
CA GLY A 94 20.99 14.58 -29.29
C GLY A 94 20.03 13.47 -28.84
N LEU A 95 19.14 13.02 -29.72
CA LEU A 95 18.16 11.97 -29.41
C LEU A 95 18.82 10.64 -29.05
N LEU A 96 19.88 10.24 -29.76
CA LEU A 96 20.64 9.02 -29.49
C LEU A 96 21.37 9.07 -28.15
N LEU A 97 21.99 10.21 -27.83
CA LEU A 97 22.58 10.47 -26.51
C LEU A 97 21.51 10.36 -25.42
N GLY A 98 20.37 11.03 -25.61
CA GLY A 98 19.22 10.93 -24.71
C GLY A 98 18.73 9.50 -24.50
N ALA A 99 18.61 8.72 -25.58
CA ALA A 99 18.15 7.34 -25.55
C ALA A 99 19.09 6.43 -24.72
N SER A 100 20.39 6.63 -24.85
CA SER A 100 21.39 5.89 -24.05
C SER A 100 21.32 6.24 -22.56
N LEU A 101 21.06 7.52 -22.25
CA LEU A 101 20.99 8.01 -20.88
C LEU A 101 19.72 7.56 -20.15
N GLY A 102 18.59 7.43 -20.87
CA GLY A 102 17.34 6.93 -20.28
C GLY A 102 17.47 5.51 -19.75
N LEU A 103 18.21 4.63 -20.44
CA LEU A 103 18.47 3.25 -20.00
C LEU A 103 19.26 3.19 -18.68
N VAL A 104 20.28 4.05 -18.54
CA VAL A 104 21.10 4.17 -17.32
C VAL A 104 20.32 4.77 -16.16
N PHE A 105 19.27 5.56 -16.45
CA PHE A 105 18.47 6.24 -15.44
C PHE A 105 17.42 5.34 -14.79
N VAL A 106 16.96 4.30 -15.48
CA VAL A 106 15.99 3.30 -14.96
C VAL A 106 16.39 2.78 -13.57
N PRO A 107 17.56 2.14 -13.35
CA PRO A 107 17.92 1.55 -12.06
C PRO A 107 17.98 2.53 -10.87
N CYS A 108 18.06 3.85 -11.14
CA CYS A 108 18.18 4.88 -10.11
C CYS A 108 16.83 5.38 -9.58
N ALA A 109 15.71 5.02 -10.20
CA ALA A 109 14.37 5.50 -9.85
C ALA A 109 13.66 4.62 -8.81
N GLY A 110 14.42 3.95 -7.92
CA GLY A 110 14.00 2.85 -7.03
C GLY A 110 12.55 2.87 -6.50
N PRO A 111 12.18 3.75 -5.56
CA PRO A 111 10.84 3.74 -4.96
C PRO A 111 9.72 4.08 -5.96
N VAL A 112 10.04 4.91 -6.96
CA VAL A 112 9.08 5.33 -7.99
C VAL A 112 8.84 4.22 -9.00
N LEU A 113 9.88 3.47 -9.37
CA LEU A 113 9.73 2.26 -10.17
C LEU A 113 8.98 1.17 -9.42
N ALA A 114 9.17 1.04 -8.11
CA ALA A 114 8.34 0.15 -7.29
C ALA A 114 6.87 0.58 -7.33
N ALA A 115 6.56 1.87 -7.14
CA ALA A 115 5.21 2.39 -7.27
C ALA A 115 4.62 2.21 -8.68
N ILE A 116 5.38 2.47 -9.75
CA ILE A 116 4.98 2.24 -11.14
C ILE A 116 4.83 0.74 -11.43
N THR A 117 5.62 -0.13 -10.80
CA THR A 117 5.52 -1.58 -10.94
C THR A 117 4.33 -2.13 -10.18
N VAL A 118 3.97 -1.56 -9.03
CA VAL A 118 2.74 -1.90 -8.28
C VAL A 118 1.49 -1.38 -8.99
N VAL A 119 1.53 -0.16 -9.54
CA VAL A 119 0.43 0.40 -10.34
C VAL A 119 0.34 -0.34 -11.68
N GLY A 120 1.48 -0.60 -12.31
CA GLY A 120 1.62 -1.45 -13.50
C GLY A 120 1.11 -2.86 -13.20
N ALA A 121 1.39 -3.35 -11.98
CA ALA A 121 0.87 -4.48 -11.19
C ALA A 121 -0.63 -4.79 -11.34
N THR A 122 -1.41 -3.72 -11.51
CA THR A 122 -2.87 -3.79 -11.63
C THR A 122 -3.28 -4.00 -13.10
N GLN A 123 -4.41 -4.68 -13.35
CA GLN A 123 -4.76 -5.18 -14.69
C GLN A 123 -5.14 -4.11 -15.74
N ASP A 124 -5.20 -2.83 -15.40
CA ASP A 124 -5.36 -1.73 -16.38
C ASP A 124 -3.99 -1.24 -16.88
N VAL A 125 -3.36 -2.07 -17.71
CA VAL A 125 -2.09 -1.73 -18.34
C VAL A 125 -2.33 -0.74 -19.47
N GLY A 126 -1.87 0.48 -19.26
CA GLY A 126 -1.75 1.46 -20.33
C GLY A 126 -1.73 2.86 -19.76
N PHE A 127 -2.90 3.48 -19.65
CA PHE A 127 -2.99 4.93 -19.52
C PHE A 127 -2.42 5.47 -18.19
N ARG A 128 -2.78 4.88 -17.03
CA ARG A 128 -2.33 5.40 -15.72
C ARG A 128 -0.84 5.19 -15.49
N ALA A 129 -0.31 4.01 -15.81
CA ALA A 129 1.11 3.73 -15.71
C ALA A 129 1.93 4.60 -16.68
N VAL A 130 1.44 4.80 -17.91
CA VAL A 130 2.06 5.71 -18.89
C VAL A 130 2.05 7.15 -18.38
N VAL A 131 0.90 7.65 -17.90
CA VAL A 131 0.77 9.03 -17.38
C VAL A 131 1.68 9.25 -16.17
N LEU A 132 1.72 8.31 -15.22
CA LEU A 132 2.58 8.41 -14.04
C LEU A 132 4.07 8.39 -14.41
N THR A 133 4.45 7.50 -15.33
CA THR A 133 5.83 7.40 -15.84
C THR A 133 6.23 8.66 -16.61
N LEU A 134 5.33 9.20 -17.43
CA LEU A 134 5.56 10.43 -18.20
C LEU A 134 5.66 11.65 -17.27
N ALA A 135 4.78 11.77 -16.28
CA ALA A 135 4.80 12.86 -15.31
C ALA A 135 6.10 12.86 -14.50
N TYR A 136 6.56 11.68 -14.06
CA TYR A 136 7.86 11.53 -13.40
C TYR A 136 9.03 11.86 -14.33
N ALA A 137 9.01 11.32 -15.56
CA ALA A 137 10.08 11.55 -16.54
C ALA A 137 10.21 13.04 -16.89
N ILE A 138 9.08 13.74 -17.09
CA ILE A 138 9.04 15.19 -17.32
C ILE A 138 9.53 15.94 -16.06
N GLY A 139 9.06 15.55 -14.87
CA GLY A 139 9.49 16.16 -13.60
C GLY A 139 11.00 16.05 -13.35
N ALA A 140 11.60 14.92 -13.68
CA ALA A 140 13.05 14.70 -13.60
C ALA A 140 13.82 15.41 -14.73
N ALA A 141 13.21 15.54 -15.91
CA ALA A 141 13.80 16.16 -17.08
C ALA A 141 13.89 17.69 -16.99
N ILE A 142 12.93 18.37 -16.36
CA ILE A 142 12.90 19.84 -16.26
C ILE A 142 14.16 20.41 -15.58
N PRO A 143 14.60 19.94 -14.39
CA PRO A 143 15.85 20.40 -13.78
C PRO A 143 17.07 20.13 -14.67
N MET A 144 17.11 18.97 -15.35
CA MET A 144 18.20 18.63 -16.26
C MET A 144 18.24 19.57 -17.48
N LEU A 145 17.09 20.02 -17.98
CA LEU A 145 16.99 21.00 -19.07
C LEU A 145 17.55 22.35 -18.66
N LEU A 146 17.16 22.84 -17.49
CA LEU A 146 17.63 24.12 -16.95
C LEU A 146 19.15 24.11 -16.79
N VAL A 147 19.67 23.00 -16.27
CA VAL A 147 21.10 22.74 -16.08
C VAL A 147 21.84 22.64 -17.43
N ALA A 148 21.28 21.93 -18.42
CA ALA A 148 21.85 21.80 -19.76
C ALA A 148 21.90 23.13 -20.53
N ILE A 149 20.90 24.00 -20.35
CA ILE A 149 20.87 25.34 -20.95
C ILE A 149 21.87 26.26 -20.24
N GLY A 150 21.94 26.23 -18.90
CA GLY A 150 22.85 27.06 -18.10
C GLY A 150 24.34 26.67 -18.22
N GLY A 151 24.63 25.41 -18.59
CA GLY A 151 26.00 24.88 -18.69
C GLY A 151 26.89 25.50 -19.76
N ARG A 152 26.31 26.17 -20.76
CA ARG A 152 27.08 26.81 -21.84
C ARG A 152 27.99 27.93 -21.33
N ALA A 153 27.64 28.59 -20.23
CA ALA A 153 28.43 29.66 -19.62
C ALA A 153 29.55 29.14 -18.68
N GLY A 154 29.36 27.98 -18.04
CA GLY A 154 30.30 27.44 -17.04
C GLY A 154 31.35 26.47 -17.59
N MET A 155 31.23 26.04 -18.84
CA MET A 155 32.04 24.94 -19.39
C MET A 155 33.55 25.25 -19.48
N ASN A 156 33.92 26.52 -19.64
CA ASN A 156 35.33 26.92 -19.71
C ASN A 156 36.03 26.83 -18.34
N ALA A 157 35.29 27.01 -17.23
CA ALA A 157 35.84 26.93 -15.88
C ALA A 157 36.03 25.49 -15.39
N LEU A 158 35.21 24.54 -15.84
CA LEU A 158 35.26 23.14 -15.40
C LEU A 158 36.21 22.25 -16.22
N ARG A 159 36.57 22.64 -17.45
CA ARG A 159 37.50 21.89 -18.32
C ARG A 159 38.80 21.44 -17.65
N PRO A 160 39.57 22.29 -16.93
CA PRO A 160 40.84 21.88 -16.32
C PRO A 160 40.69 20.82 -15.21
N HIS A 161 39.49 20.70 -14.61
CA HIS A 161 39.23 19.76 -13.52
C HIS A 161 38.41 18.54 -13.96
N ALA A 162 38.12 18.40 -15.26
CA ALA A 162 37.23 17.36 -15.79
C ALA A 162 37.64 15.93 -15.39
N HIS A 163 38.95 15.64 -15.34
CA HIS A 163 39.47 14.33 -14.92
C HIS A 163 39.20 14.06 -13.43
N ARG A 164 39.50 15.02 -12.54
CA ARG A 164 39.22 14.89 -11.11
C ARG A 164 37.72 14.80 -10.82
N ILE A 165 36.91 15.60 -11.51
CA ILE A 165 35.45 15.58 -11.38
C ILE A 165 34.89 14.20 -11.78
N ARG A 166 35.38 13.62 -12.89
CA ARG A 166 34.99 12.28 -13.33
C ARG A 166 35.30 11.22 -12.27
N GLN A 167 36.51 11.23 -11.72
CA GLN A 167 36.91 10.27 -10.68
C GLN A 167 36.09 10.41 -9.40
N VAL A 168 35.88 11.64 -8.92
CA VAL A 168 35.07 11.91 -7.72
C VAL A 168 33.64 11.41 -7.93
N LEU A 169 33.04 11.67 -9.10
CA LEU A 169 31.71 11.15 -9.43
C LEU A 169 31.68 9.62 -9.51
N GLY A 170 32.72 8.99 -10.06
CA GLY A 170 32.87 7.54 -10.08
C GLY A 170 32.91 6.93 -8.66
N VAL A 171 33.65 7.54 -7.75
CA VAL A 171 33.70 7.12 -6.33
C VAL A 171 32.33 7.29 -5.66
N VAL A 172 31.66 8.42 -5.88
CA VAL A 172 30.32 8.67 -5.31
C VAL A 172 29.30 7.65 -5.81
N VAL A 173 29.32 7.31 -7.11
CA VAL A 173 28.43 6.29 -7.68
C VAL A 173 28.75 4.91 -7.10
N ALA A 174 30.02 4.54 -6.96
CA ALA A 174 30.43 3.27 -6.36
C ALA A 174 29.96 3.14 -4.90
N LEU A 175 30.16 4.19 -4.09
CA LEU A 175 29.71 4.23 -2.69
C LEU A 175 28.18 4.17 -2.59
N THR A 176 27.47 4.82 -3.51
CA THR A 176 26.00 4.77 -3.56
C THR A 176 25.51 3.37 -3.93
N ALA A 177 26.13 2.72 -4.94
CA ALA A 177 25.80 1.35 -5.33
C ALA A 177 26.07 0.36 -4.19
N LEU A 178 27.17 0.56 -3.45
CA LEU A 178 27.50 -0.23 -2.25
C LEU A 178 26.47 -0.03 -1.14
N ALA A 179 26.07 1.22 -0.86
CA ALA A 179 25.03 1.52 0.12
C ALA A 179 23.67 0.88 -0.24
N ILE A 180 23.29 0.89 -1.51
CA ILE A 180 22.07 0.23 -2.00
C ILE A 180 22.17 -1.30 -1.88
N ALA A 181 23.34 -1.88 -2.17
CA ALA A 181 23.59 -3.31 -2.04
C ALA A 181 23.45 -3.80 -0.59
N PHE A 182 23.88 -3.00 0.39
CA PHE A 182 23.74 -3.27 1.82
C PHE A 182 22.40 -2.80 2.42
N ASN A 183 21.44 -2.33 1.61
CA ASN A 183 20.15 -1.79 2.04
C ASN A 183 20.23 -0.55 2.96
N VAL A 184 21.38 0.15 2.97
CA VAL A 184 21.57 1.36 3.76
C VAL A 184 20.69 2.50 3.24
N ASP A 185 20.40 2.51 1.93
CA ASP A 185 19.48 3.44 1.27
C ASP A 185 18.06 3.35 1.85
N ARG A 186 17.55 2.14 2.08
CA ARG A 186 16.23 1.93 2.69
C ARG A 186 16.21 2.41 4.13
N HIS A 187 17.29 2.19 4.89
CA HIS A 187 17.42 2.67 6.26
C HIS A 187 17.47 4.20 6.35
N PHE A 188 18.11 4.87 5.39
CA PHE A 188 18.18 6.34 5.34
C PHE A 188 16.85 6.97 4.93
N GLN A 189 16.12 6.34 3.99
CA GLN A 189 14.78 6.77 3.58
C GLN A 189 13.75 6.67 4.71
N THR A 190 13.83 5.63 5.54
CA THR A 190 12.97 5.50 6.73
C THR A 190 13.39 6.43 7.87
N ALA A 191 14.64 6.92 7.89
CA ALA A 191 15.19 7.77 8.95
C ALA A 191 15.08 9.29 8.67
N LEU A 192 14.80 9.70 7.43
CA LEU A 192 14.58 11.10 7.04
C LEU A 192 13.14 11.36 6.57
N PRO A 193 12.13 11.31 7.48
CA PRO A 193 10.85 11.95 7.24
C PRO A 193 11.04 13.46 7.39
N GLY A 194 11.34 14.19 6.32
CA GLY A 194 11.71 15.60 6.53
C GLY A 194 12.03 16.43 5.32
N TYR A 195 11.03 16.68 4.46
CA TYR A 195 10.82 17.98 3.80
C TYR A 195 9.49 18.00 3.04
N THR A 196 9.06 16.85 2.49
CA THR A 196 7.75 16.70 1.83
C THR A 196 6.60 16.54 2.79
N GLU A 197 6.78 15.89 3.94
CA GLU A 197 5.70 15.73 4.94
C GLU A 197 5.21 17.08 5.49
N ALA A 198 6.08 18.06 5.70
CA ALA A 198 5.65 19.39 6.15
C ALA A 198 4.81 20.15 5.09
N LEU A 199 5.09 19.90 3.80
CA LEU A 199 4.32 20.46 2.68
C LEU A 199 3.03 19.66 2.45
N GLN A 200 3.08 18.34 2.60
CA GLN A 200 1.96 17.44 2.44
C GLN A 200 0.95 17.60 3.58
N ASN A 201 1.42 17.70 4.83
CA ASN A 201 0.59 18.00 6.00
C ASN A 201 -0.03 19.40 5.89
N LYS A 202 0.68 20.42 5.36
CA LYS A 202 0.09 21.75 5.13
C LYS A 202 -0.97 21.77 4.02
N VAL A 203 -0.87 20.87 3.05
CA VAL A 203 -1.88 20.72 1.97
C VAL A 203 -3.06 19.89 2.48
N GLU A 204 -2.82 18.85 3.27
CA GLU A 204 -3.84 18.01 3.91
C GLU A 204 -4.61 18.74 5.04
N GLU A 205 -3.96 19.65 5.78
CA GLU A 205 -4.56 20.56 6.77
C GLU A 205 -5.16 21.82 6.15
N SER A 206 -4.98 22.04 4.83
CA SER A 206 -5.59 23.19 4.19
C SER A 206 -7.11 23.05 4.22
N SER A 207 -7.79 24.13 4.61
CA SER A 207 -9.24 24.17 4.75
C SER A 207 -9.97 23.78 3.46
N SER A 208 -9.35 23.93 2.29
CA SER A 208 -9.93 23.49 1.01
C SER A 208 -9.93 21.96 0.85
N ALA A 209 -8.89 21.27 1.30
CA ALA A 209 -8.79 19.81 1.27
C ALA A 209 -9.74 19.18 2.28
N GLN A 210 -9.83 19.71 3.50
CA GLN A 210 -10.82 19.27 4.49
C GLN A 210 -12.25 19.55 4.03
N HIS A 211 -12.52 20.69 3.41
CA HIS A 211 -13.85 21.04 2.91
C HIS A 211 -14.26 20.23 1.66
N GLN A 212 -13.30 19.77 0.86
CA GLN A 212 -13.53 18.76 -0.19
C GLN A 212 -13.69 17.35 0.39
N LEU A 213 -12.92 16.98 1.42
CA LEU A 213 -13.09 15.71 2.14
C LEU A 213 -14.45 15.65 2.84
N GLN A 214 -14.96 16.76 3.37
CA GLN A 214 -16.28 16.86 3.99
C GLN A 214 -17.41 16.84 2.95
N LYS A 215 -17.16 17.38 1.75
CA LYS A 215 -18.02 17.20 0.57
C LYS A 215 -18.06 15.74 0.10
N LEU A 216 -16.95 15.01 0.19
CA LEU A 216 -16.85 13.59 -0.16
C LEU A 216 -17.36 12.66 0.97
N ARG A 217 -17.23 13.07 2.23
CA ARG A 217 -17.70 12.33 3.42
C ARG A 217 -19.17 12.55 3.75
N GLY A 218 -19.90 13.32 2.94
CA GLY A 218 -21.35 13.47 3.06
C GLY A 218 -21.73 14.32 4.26
N GLY A 219 -21.84 15.63 4.04
CA GLY A 219 -22.54 16.50 4.97
C GLY A 219 -23.95 15.99 5.22
N THR A 220 -24.32 15.97 6.50
CA THR A 220 -25.63 15.66 7.08
C THR A 220 -26.69 16.61 6.50
N ARG A 221 -27.14 16.35 5.26
CA ARG A 221 -28.37 16.92 4.74
C ARG A 221 -29.47 15.93 5.04
N GLN A 222 -30.46 16.37 5.82
CA GLN A 222 -31.78 15.75 5.90
C GLN A 222 -32.17 15.28 4.49
N VAL A 223 -32.30 13.96 4.35
CA VAL A 223 -32.58 13.32 3.07
C VAL A 223 -34.05 13.60 2.75
N ALA A 224 -34.29 14.71 2.06
CA ALA A 224 -35.45 14.81 1.19
C ALA A 224 -35.33 13.68 0.16
N ALA A 225 -36.41 12.91 0.01
CA ALA A 225 -36.51 11.75 -0.86
C ALA A 225 -36.30 12.16 -2.34
N THR A 226 -35.06 12.17 -2.81
CA THR A 226 -34.78 12.03 -4.24
C THR A 226 -34.95 10.56 -4.60
N THR A 227 -35.97 10.29 -5.40
CA THR A 227 -36.45 8.95 -5.79
C THR A 227 -35.46 8.15 -6.65
N SER A 228 -34.32 8.73 -7.04
CA SER A 228 -33.28 8.05 -7.82
C SER A 228 -31.91 8.11 -7.12
N LEU A 229 -31.32 6.94 -6.88
CA LEU A 229 -29.92 6.83 -6.45
C LEU A 229 -29.00 7.22 -7.60
N HIS A 230 -27.81 7.72 -7.27
CA HIS A 230 -26.77 7.97 -8.27
C HIS A 230 -26.43 6.67 -9.04
N ASP A 231 -25.99 6.79 -10.29
CA ASP A 231 -25.54 5.66 -11.11
C ASP A 231 -24.06 5.84 -11.39
N TYR A 232 -23.23 5.00 -10.78
CA TYR A 232 -21.77 4.98 -10.95
C TYR A 232 -21.32 4.13 -12.15
N GLY A 233 -22.27 3.69 -12.98
CA GLY A 233 -22.03 2.83 -14.13
C GLY A 233 -22.09 1.35 -13.78
N ARG A 234 -21.70 0.51 -14.74
CA ARG A 234 -21.73 -0.94 -14.59
C ARG A 234 -20.76 -1.39 -13.49
N ALA A 235 -21.24 -2.22 -12.56
CA ALA A 235 -20.38 -2.78 -11.52
C ALA A 235 -19.28 -3.68 -12.14
N PRO A 236 -18.03 -3.60 -11.65
CA PRO A 236 -16.96 -4.52 -12.03
C PRO A 236 -17.36 -5.97 -11.74
N GLU A 237 -16.95 -6.91 -12.59
CA GLU A 237 -17.26 -8.33 -12.38
C GLU A 237 -16.43 -8.94 -11.24
N LEU A 238 -16.94 -10.02 -10.64
CA LEU A 238 -16.22 -10.81 -9.65
C LEU A 238 -15.15 -11.67 -10.35
N THR A 239 -13.89 -11.27 -10.24
CA THR A 239 -12.75 -11.90 -10.95
C THR A 239 -11.88 -12.72 -9.98
N GLY A 240 -11.31 -13.83 -10.47
CA GLY A 240 -10.38 -14.66 -9.68
C GLY A 240 -11.00 -15.50 -8.56
N LEU A 241 -12.33 -15.45 -8.36
CA LEU A 241 -13.00 -16.11 -7.24
C LEU A 241 -13.35 -17.58 -7.54
N THR A 242 -12.42 -18.49 -7.24
CA THR A 242 -12.62 -19.94 -7.43
C THR A 242 -13.13 -20.65 -6.18
N ASN A 243 -12.78 -20.15 -4.99
CA ASN A 243 -13.13 -20.77 -3.71
C ASN A 243 -14.31 -20.04 -3.06
N TRP A 244 -15.39 -20.77 -2.82
CA TRP A 244 -16.62 -20.23 -2.24
C TRP A 244 -17.06 -21.05 -1.03
N VAL A 245 -17.73 -20.39 -0.09
CA VAL A 245 -18.41 -20.96 1.06
C VAL A 245 -19.88 -20.60 0.97
N ASN A 246 -20.77 -21.51 1.36
CA ASN A 246 -22.23 -21.39 1.28
C ASN A 246 -22.82 -21.25 -0.13
N SER A 247 -22.03 -21.30 -1.21
CA SER A 247 -22.55 -21.37 -2.58
C SER A 247 -21.54 -21.95 -3.57
N LYS A 248 -22.03 -22.28 -4.76
CA LYS A 248 -21.20 -22.39 -5.97
C LYS A 248 -20.75 -20.98 -6.43
N PRO A 249 -19.72 -20.86 -7.30
CA PRO A 249 -19.30 -19.57 -7.83
C PRO A 249 -20.44 -18.79 -8.50
N LEU A 250 -20.58 -17.52 -8.12
CA LEU A 250 -21.56 -16.58 -8.67
C LEU A 250 -20.86 -15.55 -9.57
N THR A 251 -21.61 -15.00 -10.52
CA THR A 251 -21.18 -13.84 -11.33
C THR A 251 -22.27 -12.80 -11.32
N LEU A 252 -21.91 -11.52 -11.42
CA LEU A 252 -22.87 -10.42 -11.47
C LEU A 252 -23.78 -10.53 -12.70
N LYS A 253 -23.28 -11.09 -13.82
CA LYS A 253 -24.13 -11.38 -14.99
C LYS A 253 -25.28 -12.35 -14.66
N LYS A 254 -25.03 -13.40 -13.86
CA LYS A 254 -26.07 -14.36 -13.45
C LYS A 254 -27.04 -13.80 -12.41
N LEU A 255 -26.66 -12.71 -11.74
CA LEU A 255 -27.46 -12.08 -10.69
C LEU A 255 -28.30 -10.89 -11.18
N ARG A 256 -28.32 -10.61 -12.50
CA ARG A 256 -29.22 -9.59 -13.08
C ARG A 256 -30.68 -9.93 -12.70
N GLY A 257 -31.47 -8.90 -12.42
CA GLY A 257 -32.81 -9.02 -11.85
C GLY A 257 -32.86 -9.05 -10.31
N LYS A 258 -31.72 -9.19 -9.63
CA LYS A 258 -31.59 -9.11 -8.16
C LYS A 258 -30.84 -7.84 -7.75
N VAL A 259 -31.08 -7.37 -6.53
CA VAL A 259 -30.24 -6.35 -5.90
C VAL A 259 -29.07 -7.07 -5.24
N VAL A 260 -27.83 -6.64 -5.47
CA VAL A 260 -26.64 -7.32 -4.97
C VAL A 260 -25.87 -6.39 -4.03
N LEU A 261 -25.61 -6.85 -2.81
CA LEU A 261 -24.69 -6.21 -1.85
C LEU A 261 -23.38 -7.00 -1.83
N ILE A 262 -22.30 -6.37 -2.28
CA ILE A 262 -20.93 -6.86 -2.10
C ILE A 262 -20.39 -6.29 -0.79
N ASP A 263 -19.96 -7.16 0.12
CA ASP A 263 -19.40 -6.82 1.41
C ASP A 263 -17.94 -7.31 1.49
N PHE A 264 -16.98 -6.41 1.34
CA PHE A 264 -15.57 -6.72 1.53
C PHE A 264 -15.25 -6.78 3.02
N TRP A 265 -14.72 -7.92 3.47
CA TRP A 265 -14.48 -8.17 4.88
C TRP A 265 -13.31 -9.13 5.09
N THR A 266 -12.80 -9.19 6.31
CA THR A 266 -11.93 -10.27 6.79
C THR A 266 -12.32 -10.65 8.21
N TYR A 267 -12.12 -11.92 8.60
CA TYR A 267 -12.69 -12.45 9.85
C TYR A 267 -11.93 -12.05 11.12
N SER A 268 -10.71 -11.52 11.00
CA SER A 268 -9.95 -10.99 12.16
C SER A 268 -10.06 -9.47 12.33
N CYS A 269 -10.70 -8.75 11.41
CA CYS A 269 -10.89 -7.31 11.49
C CYS A 269 -12.04 -6.94 12.44
N ILE A 270 -11.77 -6.15 13.49
CA ILE A 270 -12.80 -5.76 14.46
C ILE A 270 -13.94 -4.95 13.83
N ASN A 271 -13.62 -4.04 12.91
CA ASN A 271 -14.60 -3.19 12.23
C ASN A 271 -15.56 -4.04 11.39
N CYS A 272 -15.03 -5.09 10.73
CA CYS A 272 -15.83 -6.09 10.02
C CYS A 272 -16.73 -6.86 10.99
N LEU A 273 -16.20 -7.31 12.13
CA LEU A 273 -16.96 -8.07 13.12
C LEU A 273 -18.10 -7.26 13.76
N ARG A 274 -17.91 -5.95 13.99
CA ARG A 274 -18.96 -5.04 14.46
C ARG A 274 -20.02 -4.74 13.40
N THR A 275 -19.62 -4.73 12.14
CA THR A 275 -20.51 -4.53 10.99
C THR A 275 -21.34 -5.79 10.66
N LEU A 276 -20.80 -6.97 10.95
CA LEU A 276 -21.37 -8.25 10.55
C LEU A 276 -22.83 -8.49 11.02
N PRO A 277 -23.24 -8.14 12.25
CA PRO A 277 -24.64 -8.24 12.68
C PRO A 277 -25.62 -7.52 11.75
N HIS A 278 -25.29 -6.31 11.29
CA HIS A 278 -26.14 -5.53 10.37
C HIS A 278 -26.27 -6.23 9.00
N VAL A 279 -25.16 -6.72 8.44
CA VAL A 279 -25.18 -7.44 7.14
C VAL A 279 -25.99 -8.73 7.25
N LYS A 280 -25.86 -9.46 8.36
CA LYS A 280 -26.66 -10.68 8.63
C LYS A 280 -28.15 -10.36 8.76
N ALA A 281 -28.50 -9.26 9.44
CA ALA A 281 -29.86 -8.79 9.58
C ALA A 281 -30.49 -8.42 8.22
N TRP A 282 -29.78 -7.67 7.38
CA TRP A 282 -30.23 -7.35 6.02
C TRP A 282 -30.42 -8.59 5.16
N TYR A 283 -29.47 -9.54 5.21
CA TYR A 283 -29.62 -10.80 4.49
C TYR A 283 -30.87 -11.55 4.96
N HIS A 284 -31.06 -11.73 6.27
CA HIS A 284 -32.22 -12.41 6.83
C HIS A 284 -33.54 -11.76 6.36
N ALA A 285 -33.64 -10.43 6.45
CA ALA A 285 -34.86 -9.71 6.14
C ALA A 285 -35.16 -9.59 4.64
N TYR A 286 -34.15 -9.50 3.78
CA TYR A 286 -34.34 -9.09 2.38
C TYR A 286 -33.95 -10.14 1.34
N HIS A 287 -33.31 -11.25 1.72
CA HIS A 287 -32.87 -12.24 0.73
C HIS A 287 -34.03 -12.82 -0.11
N HIS A 288 -35.15 -13.15 0.54
CA HIS A 288 -36.36 -13.65 -0.12
C HIS A 288 -37.06 -12.58 -0.98
N LYS A 289 -36.81 -11.30 -0.71
CA LYS A 289 -37.34 -10.14 -1.46
C LYS A 289 -36.48 -9.76 -2.67
N GLY A 290 -35.39 -10.49 -2.91
CA GLY A 290 -34.53 -10.31 -4.07
C GLY A 290 -33.19 -9.63 -3.78
N LEU A 291 -32.80 -9.49 -2.51
CA LEU A 291 -31.43 -9.14 -2.14
C LEU A 291 -30.52 -10.37 -2.23
N VAL A 292 -29.32 -10.21 -2.79
CA VAL A 292 -28.25 -11.18 -2.71
C VAL A 292 -27.07 -10.51 -2.02
N VAL A 293 -26.60 -11.09 -0.92
CA VAL A 293 -25.39 -10.63 -0.23
C VAL A 293 -24.24 -11.55 -0.62
N ILE A 294 -23.10 -10.98 -1.02
CA ILE A 294 -21.86 -11.72 -1.26
C ILE A 294 -20.79 -11.11 -0.36
N GLY A 295 -20.33 -11.88 0.62
CA GLY A 295 -19.17 -11.52 1.42
C GLY A 295 -17.90 -11.82 0.62
N VAL A 296 -17.20 -10.81 0.13
CA VAL A 296 -15.89 -10.99 -0.49
C VAL A 296 -14.84 -10.96 0.62
N HIS A 297 -14.37 -12.15 0.99
CA HIS A 297 -13.32 -12.31 1.99
C HIS A 297 -11.97 -12.05 1.33
N THR A 298 -11.44 -10.84 1.49
CA THR A 298 -10.10 -10.47 1.04
C THR A 298 -9.18 -10.47 2.27
N PRO A 299 -8.14 -11.31 2.31
CA PRO A 299 -7.30 -11.49 3.49
C PRO A 299 -6.46 -10.24 3.80
N GLU A 300 -6.22 -9.96 5.08
CA GLU A 300 -5.23 -8.99 5.54
C GLU A 300 -3.92 -9.69 5.95
N PHE A 301 -4.02 -10.90 6.49
CA PHE A 301 -2.88 -11.69 6.95
C PHE A 301 -2.78 -13.05 6.25
N ALA A 302 -1.57 -13.60 6.17
CA ALA A 302 -1.31 -14.90 5.52
C ALA A 302 -2.22 -16.04 6.01
N PHE A 303 -2.53 -16.10 7.31
CA PHE A 303 -3.39 -17.15 7.87
C PHE A 303 -4.86 -17.04 7.41
N GLU A 304 -5.26 -15.90 6.84
CA GLU A 304 -6.60 -15.66 6.29
C GLU A 304 -6.73 -16.13 4.84
N HIS A 305 -5.61 -16.38 4.13
CA HIS A 305 -5.64 -17.03 2.81
C HIS A 305 -6.04 -18.51 2.89
N VAL A 306 -5.95 -19.12 4.08
CA VAL A 306 -6.20 -20.57 4.26
C VAL A 306 -7.71 -20.85 4.22
N PRO A 307 -8.23 -21.57 3.20
CA PRO A 307 -9.68 -21.75 3.05
C PRO A 307 -10.37 -22.45 4.21
N GLY A 308 -9.65 -23.35 4.91
CA GLY A 308 -10.16 -24.01 6.11
C GLY A 308 -10.42 -23.04 7.26
N ASN A 309 -9.56 -22.04 7.45
CA ASN A 309 -9.73 -21.03 8.48
C ASN A 309 -10.93 -20.13 8.18
N VAL A 310 -11.08 -19.70 6.92
CA VAL A 310 -12.23 -18.89 6.48
C VAL A 310 -13.53 -19.68 6.66
N ARG A 311 -13.60 -20.95 6.24
CA ARG A 311 -14.78 -21.81 6.47
C ARG A 311 -15.12 -21.94 7.95
N GLY A 312 -14.12 -22.20 8.80
CA GLY A 312 -14.31 -22.28 10.24
C GLY A 312 -14.81 -20.96 10.85
N ALA A 313 -14.31 -19.82 10.36
CA ALA A 313 -14.77 -18.49 10.77
C ALA A 313 -16.20 -18.19 10.32
N VAL A 314 -16.53 -18.45 9.05
CA VAL A 314 -17.89 -18.31 8.49
C VAL A 314 -18.91 -19.09 9.32
N HIS A 315 -18.58 -20.35 9.66
CA HIS A 315 -19.44 -21.17 10.52
C HIS A 315 -19.56 -20.60 11.94
N ARG A 316 -18.43 -20.29 12.59
CA ARG A 316 -18.40 -19.75 13.98
C ARG A 316 -19.14 -18.42 14.12
N LEU A 317 -19.08 -17.56 13.09
CA LEU A 317 -19.74 -16.25 13.07
C LEU A 317 -21.21 -16.34 12.60
N GLY A 318 -21.68 -17.51 12.20
CA GLY A 318 -23.04 -17.74 11.73
C GLY A 318 -23.36 -17.00 10.43
N VAL A 319 -22.39 -16.89 9.53
CA VAL A 319 -22.59 -16.28 8.20
C VAL A 319 -23.22 -17.31 7.28
N ARG A 320 -24.42 -17.00 6.78
CA ARG A 320 -25.23 -17.92 5.96
C ARG A 320 -25.27 -17.53 4.47
N TYR A 321 -24.97 -16.29 4.14
CA TYR A 321 -24.90 -15.83 2.76
C TYR A 321 -23.63 -16.34 2.05
N PRO A 322 -23.58 -16.34 0.71
CA PRO A 322 -22.39 -16.65 -0.08
C PRO A 322 -21.15 -15.87 0.36
N VAL A 323 -20.03 -16.57 0.53
CA VAL A 323 -18.72 -15.96 0.81
C VAL A 323 -17.72 -16.41 -0.23
N ALA A 324 -17.08 -15.47 -0.91
CA ALA A 324 -16.05 -15.73 -1.91
C ALA A 324 -14.67 -15.38 -1.35
N LEU A 325 -13.67 -16.24 -1.55
CA LEU A 325 -12.31 -15.99 -1.11
C LEU A 325 -11.52 -15.29 -2.21
N ASP A 326 -11.11 -14.06 -1.94
CA ASP A 326 -10.35 -13.20 -2.85
C ASP A 326 -8.87 -13.15 -2.45
N ASN A 327 -8.23 -14.33 -2.42
CA ASN A 327 -6.86 -14.49 -1.94
C ASN A 327 -5.81 -13.73 -2.78
N ASP A 328 -6.11 -13.49 -4.06
CA ASP A 328 -5.22 -12.79 -4.99
C ASP A 328 -5.59 -11.31 -5.17
N TYR A 329 -6.51 -10.80 -4.34
CA TYR A 329 -7.02 -9.42 -4.40
C TYR A 329 -7.59 -9.04 -5.77
N SER A 330 -7.99 -10.01 -6.59
CA SER A 330 -8.43 -9.76 -7.97
C SER A 330 -9.73 -8.98 -7.99
N THR A 331 -10.71 -9.40 -7.17
CA THR A 331 -11.99 -8.70 -7.05
C THR A 331 -11.84 -7.40 -6.27
N TRP A 332 -11.03 -7.38 -5.21
CA TRP A 332 -10.66 -6.17 -4.47
C TRP A 332 -10.12 -5.08 -5.40
N ASN A 333 -9.17 -5.42 -6.27
CA ASN A 333 -8.57 -4.51 -7.22
C ASN A 333 -9.56 -4.09 -8.33
N ALA A 334 -10.39 -5.01 -8.82
CA ALA A 334 -11.42 -4.70 -9.82
C ALA A 334 -12.43 -3.65 -9.31
N PHE A 335 -12.77 -3.72 -8.01
CA PHE A 335 -13.63 -2.74 -7.34
C PHE A 335 -12.89 -1.48 -6.87
N GLN A 336 -11.58 -1.39 -7.11
CA GLN A 336 -10.71 -0.31 -6.63
C GLN A 336 -10.86 -0.06 -5.12
N ASN A 337 -11.06 -1.14 -4.35
CA ASN A 337 -11.26 -1.04 -2.91
C ASN A 337 -9.94 -0.76 -2.19
N GLN A 338 -10.02 -0.14 -1.01
CA GLN A 338 -8.87 0.19 -0.17
C GLN A 338 -9.11 -0.06 1.33
N TYR A 339 -10.30 -0.50 1.73
CA TYR A 339 -10.71 -0.54 3.14
C TYR A 339 -11.43 -1.82 3.53
N TRP A 340 -11.28 -2.20 4.80
CA TRP A 340 -12.10 -3.18 5.48
C TRP A 340 -12.89 -2.51 6.63
N PRO A 341 -14.22 -2.70 6.74
CA PRO A 341 -15.11 -3.24 5.70
C PRO A 341 -15.34 -2.23 4.56
N ALA A 342 -15.85 -2.71 3.43
CA ALA A 342 -16.37 -1.85 2.37
C ALA A 342 -17.61 -2.48 1.73
N LYS A 343 -18.57 -1.65 1.34
CA LYS A 343 -19.86 -2.09 0.77
C LYS A 343 -20.09 -1.48 -0.60
N TYR A 344 -20.61 -2.29 -1.51
CA TYR A 344 -21.03 -1.85 -2.83
C TYR A 344 -22.40 -2.43 -3.13
N LEU A 345 -23.35 -1.55 -3.43
CA LEU A 345 -24.74 -1.91 -3.68
C LEU A 345 -25.08 -1.73 -5.15
N ILE A 346 -25.50 -2.82 -5.76
CA ILE A 346 -25.70 -3.00 -7.19
C ILE A 346 -27.19 -3.26 -7.43
N ASP A 347 -27.79 -2.58 -8.41
CA ASP A 347 -29.20 -2.75 -8.73
C ASP A 347 -29.50 -3.97 -9.63
N ARG A 348 -30.79 -4.13 -9.98
CA ARG A 348 -31.28 -5.22 -10.82
C ARG A 348 -30.75 -5.18 -12.25
N SER A 349 -30.47 -3.99 -12.79
CA SER A 349 -29.86 -3.87 -14.12
C SER A 349 -28.37 -4.17 -14.05
N GLY A 350 -27.78 -4.23 -12.84
CA GLY A 350 -26.40 -4.53 -12.46
C GLY A 350 -25.45 -3.35 -12.60
N HIS A 351 -25.96 -2.16 -12.26
CA HIS A 351 -25.22 -0.91 -12.12
C HIS A 351 -24.91 -0.65 -10.64
N LEU A 352 -23.76 -0.05 -10.37
CA LEU A 352 -23.37 0.36 -9.01
C LEU A 352 -24.15 1.62 -8.64
N ARG A 353 -24.92 1.57 -7.54
CA ARG A 353 -25.81 2.68 -7.12
C ARG A 353 -25.43 3.32 -5.80
N TYR A 354 -24.64 2.62 -5.00
CA TYR A 354 -24.16 3.11 -3.72
C TYR A 354 -22.89 2.35 -3.31
N TYR A 355 -22.00 3.03 -2.59
CA TYR A 355 -20.86 2.42 -1.93
C TYR A 355 -20.62 3.09 -0.57
N HIS A 356 -19.96 2.36 0.33
CA HIS A 356 -19.56 2.87 1.65
C HIS A 356 -18.21 2.26 2.04
N PHE A 357 -17.27 3.10 2.45
CA PHE A 357 -15.97 2.68 2.96
C PHE A 357 -15.91 2.82 4.46
N GLY A 358 -15.41 1.79 5.13
CA GLY A 358 -15.32 1.74 6.58
C GLY A 358 -16.59 1.23 7.26
N GLU A 359 -16.56 1.35 8.59
CA GLU A 359 -17.64 0.98 9.49
C GLU A 359 -18.69 2.09 9.61
N GLY A 360 -19.95 1.71 9.88
CA GLY A 360 -21.06 2.63 10.11
C GLY A 360 -22.00 2.82 8.91
N SER A 361 -22.74 3.92 8.94
CA SER A 361 -23.76 4.28 7.93
C SER A 361 -24.78 3.17 7.65
N TYR A 362 -25.14 2.39 8.68
CA TYR A 362 -26.02 1.23 8.55
C TYR A 362 -27.42 1.62 8.08
N ASP A 363 -28.02 2.64 8.70
CA ASP A 363 -29.36 3.14 8.33
C ASP A 363 -29.41 3.63 6.89
N THR A 364 -28.36 4.34 6.46
CA THR A 364 -28.26 4.84 5.09
C THR A 364 -28.12 3.69 4.10
N THR A 365 -27.27 2.71 4.41
CA THR A 365 -27.08 1.52 3.57
C THR A 365 -28.38 0.74 3.42
N GLU A 366 -29.07 0.51 4.53
CA GLU A 366 -30.36 -0.21 4.53
C GLU A 366 -31.44 0.55 3.76
N ALA A 367 -31.53 1.87 3.94
CA ALA A 367 -32.44 2.70 3.15
C ALA A 367 -32.18 2.54 1.64
N ARG A 368 -30.90 2.50 1.22
CA ARG A 368 -30.54 2.28 -0.19
C ARG A 368 -30.92 0.88 -0.67
N ILE A 369 -30.71 -0.15 0.14
CA ILE A 369 -31.14 -1.53 -0.15
C ILE A 369 -32.65 -1.55 -0.41
N ARG A 370 -33.43 -0.96 0.49
CA ARG A 370 -34.89 -0.91 0.39
C ARG A 370 -35.37 -0.13 -0.84
N THR A 371 -34.76 1.03 -1.11
CA THR A 371 -35.04 1.81 -2.34
C THR A 371 -34.84 0.94 -3.59
N LEU A 372 -33.73 0.21 -3.69
CA LEU A 372 -33.48 -0.64 -4.86
C LEU A 372 -34.38 -1.87 -4.93
N LEU A 373 -34.83 -2.40 -3.80
CA LEU A 373 -35.80 -3.49 -3.75
C LEU A 373 -37.21 -3.03 -4.14
N GLY A 374 -37.51 -1.73 -4.04
CA GLY A 374 -38.87 -1.19 -4.21
C GLY A 374 -39.73 -1.37 -2.96
N GLU A 375 -39.11 -1.53 -1.79
CA GLU A 375 -39.81 -1.64 -0.51
C GLU A 375 -40.26 -0.26 -0.04
N ASN A 376 -41.56 -0.12 0.26
CA ASN A 376 -42.15 1.14 0.72
C ASN A 376 -41.45 1.67 1.98
N ALA A 377 -41.35 2.99 2.12
CA ALA A 377 -40.74 3.68 3.28
C ALA A 377 -41.44 3.37 4.62
N GLY A 378 -42.66 2.82 4.62
CA GLY A 378 -43.46 2.53 5.81
C GLY A 378 -43.13 1.23 6.55
N MET A 379 -42.32 0.33 6.00
CA MET A 379 -41.85 -0.86 6.75
C MET A 379 -40.73 -0.43 7.71
N LEU A 380 -40.74 -0.88 8.97
CA LEU A 380 -39.68 -0.52 9.91
C LEU A 380 -38.34 -1.12 9.44
N PRO A 381 -37.24 -0.34 9.39
CA PRO A 381 -35.91 -0.89 9.14
C PRO A 381 -35.57 -1.96 10.18
N VAL A 382 -34.87 -3.01 9.75
CA VAL A 382 -34.23 -3.98 10.67
C VAL A 382 -33.17 -3.27 11.52
N ALA A 383 -32.56 -2.20 11.01
CA ALA A 383 -31.65 -1.35 11.75
C ALA A 383 -32.24 -0.80 13.06
N ASN A 384 -33.56 -0.62 13.18
CA ASN A 384 -34.17 -0.12 14.42
C ASN A 384 -34.05 -1.11 15.60
N GLU A 385 -33.70 -2.38 15.35
CA GLU A 385 -33.51 -3.40 16.38
C GLU A 385 -32.03 -3.58 16.78
N LEU A 386 -31.08 -3.02 16.02
CA LEU A 386 -29.65 -3.18 16.25
C LEU A 386 -29.01 -1.83 16.59
N SER A 387 -28.42 -1.73 17.78
CA SER A 387 -27.61 -0.57 18.15
C SER A 387 -26.39 -0.46 17.23
N ASP A 388 -26.11 0.74 16.70
CA ASP A 388 -24.88 1.05 15.98
C ASP A 388 -23.68 1.00 16.96
N PRO A 389 -22.74 0.03 16.81
CA PRO A 389 -21.60 -0.12 17.70
C PRO A 389 -20.38 0.71 17.25
N THR A 390 -20.50 1.56 16.22
CA THR A 390 -19.38 2.30 15.64
C THR A 390 -18.78 3.25 16.68
N PRO A 391 -17.47 3.16 16.98
CA PRO A 391 -16.82 4.10 17.88
C PRO A 391 -16.91 5.53 17.33
N THR A 392 -17.47 6.45 18.12
CA THR A 392 -17.58 7.88 17.76
C THR A 392 -16.38 8.71 18.23
N GLU A 393 -15.57 8.14 19.11
CA GLU A 393 -14.43 8.81 19.73
C GLU A 393 -13.13 8.50 19.00
N LEU A 394 -12.15 9.41 19.12
CA LEU A 394 -10.83 9.19 18.55
C LEU A 394 -10.13 8.04 19.28
N THR A 395 -9.86 6.96 18.54
CA THR A 395 -9.17 5.77 19.05
C THR A 395 -7.74 5.70 18.50
N THR A 396 -6.87 4.98 19.21
CA THR A 396 -5.56 4.60 18.70
C THR A 396 -5.71 3.95 17.32
N PRO A 397 -4.91 4.34 16.31
CA PRO A 397 -4.94 3.68 15.01
C PRO A 397 -4.51 2.22 15.11
N GLU A 398 -4.98 1.38 14.18
CA GLU A 398 -4.53 0.00 14.10
C GLU A 398 -3.00 -0.11 14.15
N SER A 399 -2.49 -0.99 15.00
CA SER A 399 -1.06 -1.04 15.34
C SER A 399 -0.48 -2.41 15.01
N TYR A 400 0.17 -2.50 13.85
CA TYR A 400 0.82 -3.71 13.36
C TYR A 400 2.11 -4.01 14.10
N LEU A 401 2.38 -5.29 14.32
CA LEU A 401 3.54 -5.77 15.09
C LEU A 401 4.66 -6.32 14.20
N GLY A 402 4.34 -6.79 12.99
CA GLY A 402 5.32 -7.28 12.03
C GLY A 402 6.08 -6.16 11.31
N TYR A 403 7.34 -6.40 10.97
CA TYR A 403 8.26 -5.35 10.49
C TYR A 403 7.85 -4.68 9.17
N GLN A 404 6.95 -5.27 8.37
CA GLN A 404 6.51 -4.68 7.09
C GLN A 404 5.59 -3.47 7.29
N ARG A 405 4.82 -3.45 8.37
CA ARG A 405 3.82 -2.40 8.67
C ARG A 405 3.98 -1.82 10.08
N LEU A 406 5.04 -2.21 10.79
CA LEU A 406 5.35 -1.75 12.13
C LEU A 406 5.57 -0.23 12.12
N GLN A 407 4.75 0.46 12.90
CA GLN A 407 4.79 1.90 13.09
C GLN A 407 4.77 2.20 14.60
N ARG A 408 5.16 3.41 14.99
CA ARG A 408 5.10 3.87 16.39
C ARG A 408 5.81 2.91 17.36
N PHE A 409 6.95 2.37 16.93
CA PHE A 409 7.76 1.43 17.71
C PHE A 409 8.87 2.16 18.47
N ALA A 410 8.80 2.17 19.80
CA ALA A 410 9.65 3.02 20.62
C ALA A 410 11.15 2.66 20.56
N GLN A 411 11.49 1.39 20.29
CA GLN A 411 12.88 0.94 20.21
C GLN A 411 13.52 1.19 18.83
N LYS A 412 12.79 1.80 17.88
CA LYS A 412 13.20 2.26 16.54
C LYS A 412 13.67 1.17 15.56
N THR A 413 14.23 0.06 16.02
CA THR A 413 14.80 -0.99 15.16
C THR A 413 14.40 -2.37 15.65
N VAL A 414 14.20 -3.29 14.71
CA VAL A 414 13.91 -4.71 14.97
C VAL A 414 14.94 -5.57 14.26
N THR A 415 15.20 -6.77 14.78
CA THR A 415 15.98 -7.80 14.09
C THR A 415 15.02 -8.70 13.30
N PRO A 416 14.95 -8.60 11.96
CA PRO A 416 13.97 -9.33 11.17
C PRO A 416 14.23 -10.85 11.17
N ASP A 417 13.15 -11.62 11.23
CA ASP A 417 13.09 -13.07 11.00
C ASP A 417 13.98 -13.96 11.86
N ARG A 418 14.62 -13.41 12.90
CA ARG A 418 15.45 -14.15 13.87
C ARG A 418 14.98 -13.83 15.28
N PHE A 419 15.19 -14.77 16.19
CA PHE A 419 14.96 -14.50 17.60
C PHE A 419 16.01 -13.52 18.13
N ALA A 420 15.55 -12.41 18.71
CA ALA A 420 16.37 -11.43 19.40
C ALA A 420 15.77 -11.11 20.76
N THR A 421 16.61 -10.61 21.66
CA THR A 421 16.18 -10.15 22.99
C THR A 421 15.96 -8.65 22.95
N TYR A 422 14.78 -8.24 23.38
CA TYR A 422 14.34 -6.86 23.46
C TYR A 422 14.23 -6.43 24.92
N ARG A 423 14.31 -5.12 25.17
CA ARG A 423 14.08 -4.53 26.49
C ARG A 423 13.25 -3.26 26.32
N PHE A 424 12.29 -3.06 27.21
CA PHE A 424 11.50 -1.84 27.20
C PHE A 424 12.40 -0.59 27.30
N PRO A 425 12.03 0.52 26.63
CA PRO A 425 12.73 1.77 26.80
C PRO A 425 12.65 2.24 28.27
N PRO A 426 13.67 2.98 28.75
CA PRO A 426 13.66 3.53 30.10
C PRO A 426 12.66 4.68 30.27
N ALA A 427 12.31 5.36 29.17
CA ALA A 427 11.28 6.39 29.14
C ALA A 427 9.89 5.76 28.93
N ASP A 428 8.86 6.44 29.44
CA ASP A 428 7.47 6.06 29.22
C ASP A 428 7.09 6.14 27.74
N LEU A 429 6.24 5.21 27.31
CA LEU A 429 5.70 5.19 25.94
C LEU A 429 4.77 6.38 25.71
N GLN A 430 4.98 7.07 24.59
CA GLN A 430 4.07 8.11 24.10
C GLN A 430 2.74 7.50 23.66
N GLN A 431 1.71 8.33 23.49
CA GLN A 431 0.42 7.89 22.97
C GLN A 431 0.59 7.14 21.64
N ASP A 432 -0.07 5.98 21.53
CA ASP A 432 -0.07 5.09 20.37
C ASP A 432 1.25 4.35 20.09
N GLU A 433 2.26 4.50 20.96
CA GLU A 433 3.51 3.77 20.87
C GLU A 433 3.47 2.39 21.51
N LEU A 434 4.25 1.48 20.93
CA LEU A 434 4.43 0.12 21.41
C LEU A 434 5.92 -0.24 21.56
N ALA A 435 6.20 -1.20 22.45
CA ALA A 435 7.55 -1.69 22.70
C ALA A 435 7.57 -3.17 23.09
N TYR A 436 8.68 -3.84 22.78
CA TYR A 436 8.93 -5.25 23.06
C TYR A 436 9.92 -5.43 24.21
N SER A 437 9.71 -6.47 25.00
CA SER A 437 10.68 -6.97 25.98
C SER A 437 10.70 -8.49 25.97
N GLY A 438 11.81 -9.09 26.39
CA GLY A 438 12.03 -10.53 26.32
C GLY A 438 12.40 -11.01 24.92
N ARG A 439 12.26 -12.32 24.68
CA ARG A 439 12.72 -12.93 23.43
C ARG A 439 11.61 -12.98 22.38
N TRP A 440 11.83 -12.35 21.23
CA TRP A 440 10.87 -12.30 20.13
C TRP A 440 11.54 -12.64 18.81
N ARG A 441 10.79 -13.29 17.90
CA ARG A 441 11.11 -13.32 16.47
C ARG A 441 10.12 -12.41 15.75
N VAL A 442 10.62 -11.31 15.17
CA VAL A 442 9.80 -10.34 14.45
C VAL A 442 9.80 -10.69 12.96
N GLY A 443 8.71 -11.27 12.48
CA GLY A 443 8.51 -11.57 11.06
C GLY A 443 7.81 -10.42 10.32
N GLY A 444 7.58 -10.61 9.02
CA GLY A 444 7.04 -9.55 8.16
C GLY A 444 5.66 -9.04 8.60
N GLN A 445 4.72 -9.95 8.85
CA GLN A 445 3.34 -9.64 9.24
C GLN A 445 3.03 -9.88 10.72
N ARG A 446 3.92 -10.54 11.46
CA ARG A 446 3.66 -11.04 12.82
C ARG A 446 4.91 -11.08 13.70
N ILE A 447 4.71 -11.09 15.00
CA ILE A 447 5.73 -11.43 16.00
C ILE A 447 5.44 -12.81 16.59
N LEU A 448 6.50 -13.56 16.93
CA LEU A 448 6.42 -14.87 17.58
C LEU A 448 7.09 -14.79 18.96
N ALA A 449 6.31 -15.12 20.00
CA ALA A 449 6.73 -15.09 21.38
C ALA A 449 7.72 -16.22 21.70
N GLY A 450 8.87 -15.87 22.24
CA GLY A 450 9.81 -16.78 22.90
C GLY A 450 9.67 -16.73 24.43
N PRO A 451 10.70 -17.16 25.17
CA PRO A 451 10.76 -16.99 26.63
C PRO A 451 10.68 -15.53 27.06
N ASP A 452 9.97 -15.29 28.17
CA ASP A 452 9.78 -13.98 28.82
C ASP A 452 9.25 -12.87 27.89
N ALA A 453 8.56 -13.26 26.83
CA ALA A 453 8.04 -12.35 25.81
C ALA A 453 6.94 -11.43 26.39
N GLN A 454 7.22 -10.13 26.39
CA GLN A 454 6.31 -9.09 26.85
C GLN A 454 6.15 -7.97 25.80
N LEU A 455 4.98 -7.35 25.79
CA LEU A 455 4.61 -6.26 24.88
C LEU A 455 3.93 -5.16 25.69
N ARG A 456 4.35 -3.92 25.47
CA ARG A 456 3.66 -2.73 25.99
C ARG A 456 3.08 -1.93 24.85
N LEU A 457 1.91 -1.33 25.09
CA LEU A 457 1.25 -0.40 24.19
C LEU A 457 0.58 0.69 25.02
N ARG A 458 0.86 1.96 24.73
CA ARG A 458 0.04 3.07 25.22
C ARG A 458 -1.10 3.28 24.23
N PHE A 459 -2.33 3.09 24.65
CA PHE A 459 -3.50 3.19 23.77
C PHE A 459 -4.57 4.11 24.35
N ARG A 460 -5.42 4.67 23.49
CA ARG A 460 -6.64 5.39 23.83
C ARG A 460 -7.81 4.68 23.13
N ALA A 461 -8.62 3.97 23.89
CA ALA A 461 -9.84 3.32 23.40
C ALA A 461 -10.71 2.87 24.58
N ARG A 462 -11.96 2.49 24.32
CA ARG A 462 -12.82 1.83 25.31
C ARG A 462 -12.51 0.34 25.38
N SER A 463 -12.16 -0.27 24.25
CA SER A 463 -11.81 -1.68 24.16
C SER A 463 -10.56 -1.87 23.32
N VAL A 464 -9.75 -2.85 23.70
CA VAL A 464 -8.52 -3.21 23.00
C VAL A 464 -8.55 -4.70 22.66
N HIS A 465 -8.23 -4.98 21.41
CA HIS A 465 -8.24 -6.30 20.82
C HIS A 465 -6.89 -6.58 20.17
N LEU A 466 -6.53 -7.84 20.08
CA LEU A 466 -5.30 -8.29 19.44
C LEU A 466 -5.57 -9.50 18.58
N VAL A 467 -5.10 -9.44 17.33
CA VAL A 467 -5.09 -10.60 16.43
C VAL A 467 -3.95 -11.51 16.86
N LEU A 468 -4.32 -12.70 17.36
CA LEU A 468 -3.40 -13.69 17.89
C LEU A 468 -3.53 -15.01 17.14
N GLY A 469 -2.44 -15.79 17.10
CA GLY A 469 -2.37 -17.14 16.58
C GLY A 469 -1.59 -18.09 17.49
N GLY A 470 -1.66 -19.39 17.18
CA GLY A 470 -1.00 -20.44 17.98
C GLY A 470 -1.86 -21.02 19.10
N ARG A 471 -1.20 -21.59 20.12
CA ARG A 471 -1.84 -22.16 21.34
C ARG A 471 -1.05 -21.76 22.57
N GLY A 472 -1.74 -21.29 23.60
CA GLY A 472 -1.13 -20.80 24.83
C GLY A 472 -1.99 -19.76 25.53
N SER A 473 -1.38 -18.81 26.20
CA SER A 473 -2.08 -17.76 26.96
C SER A 473 -1.36 -16.42 26.91
N VAL A 474 -2.13 -15.35 27.01
CA VAL A 474 -1.62 -13.98 27.16
C VAL A 474 -2.18 -13.39 28.46
N ALA A 475 -1.32 -13.09 29.42
CA ALA A 475 -1.73 -12.35 30.62
C ALA A 475 -1.85 -10.87 30.26
N VAL A 476 -2.93 -10.23 30.72
CA VAL A 476 -3.30 -8.85 30.38
C VAL A 476 -3.24 -7.99 31.63
N ILE A 477 -2.46 -6.92 31.57
CA ILE A 477 -2.25 -5.96 32.65
C ILE A 477 -2.55 -4.56 32.09
N VAL A 478 -3.37 -3.77 32.78
CA VAL A 478 -3.69 -2.38 32.40
C VAL A 478 -3.32 -1.46 33.54
N ASP A 479 -2.47 -0.47 33.29
CA ASP A 479 -1.90 0.44 34.28
C ASP A 479 -1.35 -0.28 35.53
N GLY A 480 -0.60 -1.36 35.30
CA GLY A 480 0.01 -2.18 36.35
C GLY A 480 -0.97 -3.10 37.09
N LYS A 481 -2.27 -3.07 36.78
CA LYS A 481 -3.28 -3.95 37.41
C LYS A 481 -3.59 -5.14 36.50
N PRO A 482 -3.46 -6.39 36.97
CA PRO A 482 -3.89 -7.56 36.21
C PRO A 482 -5.39 -7.51 35.91
N VAL A 483 -5.77 -7.63 34.63
CA VAL A 483 -7.17 -7.65 34.17
C VAL A 483 -7.65 -9.08 33.93
N GLY A 484 -6.75 -9.98 33.52
CA GLY A 484 -7.08 -11.39 33.31
C GLY A 484 -6.06 -12.11 32.42
N VAL A 485 -6.38 -13.35 32.07
CA VAL A 485 -5.56 -14.18 31.17
C VAL A 485 -6.42 -14.64 29.99
N VAL A 486 -5.97 -14.35 28.78
CA VAL A 486 -6.66 -14.71 27.53
C VAL A 486 -6.11 -16.04 27.01
N PRO A 487 -6.89 -17.13 27.00
CA PRO A 487 -6.47 -18.38 26.39
C PRO A 487 -6.52 -18.28 24.86
N VAL A 488 -5.38 -18.49 24.21
CA VAL A 488 -5.23 -18.41 22.76
C VAL A 488 -5.37 -19.80 22.15
N ARG A 489 -6.29 -19.92 21.18
CA ARG A 489 -6.55 -21.15 20.43
C ARG A 489 -6.86 -20.81 18.96
N GLY A 490 -5.85 -20.96 18.12
CA GLY A 490 -5.95 -20.68 16.68
C GLY A 490 -5.92 -19.19 16.35
N SER A 491 -5.82 -18.89 15.06
CA SER A 491 -5.65 -17.53 14.54
C SER A 491 -6.97 -16.80 14.40
N ARG A 492 -7.18 -15.74 15.20
CA ARG A 492 -8.38 -14.87 15.18
C ARG A 492 -8.17 -13.61 16.03
N LEU A 493 -9.17 -12.74 16.04
CA LEU A 493 -9.23 -11.61 16.97
C LEU A 493 -9.61 -12.06 18.40
N TYR A 494 -8.92 -11.52 19.39
CA TYR A 494 -9.21 -11.70 20.82
C TYR A 494 -9.42 -10.35 21.49
N THR A 495 -10.44 -10.24 22.34
CA THR A 495 -10.61 -9.09 23.23
C THR A 495 -9.68 -9.24 24.42
N LEU A 496 -8.83 -8.24 24.65
CA LEU A 496 -7.89 -8.24 25.78
C LEU A 496 -8.49 -7.54 27.00
N ALA A 497 -9.11 -6.38 26.80
CA ALA A 497 -9.77 -5.63 27.86
C ALA A 497 -10.94 -4.79 27.32
N ARG A 498 -11.91 -4.51 28.21
CA ARG A 498 -13.00 -3.55 28.01
C ARG A 498 -13.03 -2.60 29.20
N LEU A 499 -12.96 -1.31 28.91
CA LEU A 499 -12.96 -0.22 29.88
C LEU A 499 -14.34 0.44 29.92
N PRO A 500 -14.70 1.07 31.06
CA PRO A 500 -15.97 1.78 31.16
C PRO A 500 -16.02 3.00 30.25
N THR A 501 -14.91 3.73 30.14
CA THR A 501 -14.77 4.93 29.30
C THR A 501 -13.48 4.87 28.47
N PRO A 502 -13.48 5.46 27.27
CA PRO A 502 -12.30 5.58 26.42
C PRO A 502 -11.30 6.57 27.02
N GLN A 503 -10.12 6.05 27.35
CA GLN A 503 -9.06 6.82 28.01
C GLN A 503 -7.70 6.33 27.56
N SER A 504 -6.68 7.20 27.70
CA SER A 504 -5.28 6.79 27.51
C SER A 504 -4.84 5.89 28.65
N ARG A 505 -4.35 4.69 28.34
CA ARG A 505 -3.97 3.64 29.29
C ARG A 505 -2.71 2.93 28.81
N LEU A 506 -1.92 2.40 29.73
CA LEU A 506 -0.80 1.51 29.43
C LEU A 506 -1.27 0.06 29.48
N LEU A 507 -1.23 -0.61 28.34
CA LEU A 507 -1.39 -2.05 28.24
C LEU A 507 -0.02 -2.72 28.36
N GLU A 508 0.06 -3.74 29.20
CA GLU A 508 1.19 -4.67 29.26
C GLU A 508 0.67 -6.10 29.10
N LEU A 509 1.32 -6.85 28.22
CA LEU A 509 0.95 -8.22 27.88
C LEU A 509 2.13 -9.15 28.08
N HIS A 510 1.91 -10.29 28.75
CA HIS A 510 2.91 -11.34 28.90
C HIS A 510 2.44 -12.58 28.15
N PHE A 511 3.29 -13.11 27.27
CA PHE A 511 2.93 -14.18 26.34
C PHE A 511 3.58 -15.49 26.76
N SER A 512 2.81 -16.57 26.71
CA SER A 512 3.41 -17.91 26.67
C SER A 512 4.21 -18.09 25.36
N PRO A 513 5.35 -18.81 25.39
CA PRO A 513 6.10 -19.11 24.16
C PRO A 513 5.25 -19.80 23.10
N GLY A 514 5.51 -19.49 21.82
CA GLY A 514 4.79 -20.07 20.68
C GLY A 514 3.52 -19.32 20.25
N ILE A 515 3.12 -18.26 20.97
CA ILE A 515 2.04 -17.37 20.54
C ILE A 515 2.52 -16.44 19.43
N GLU A 516 1.67 -16.28 18.42
CA GLU A 516 1.86 -15.30 17.36
C GLU A 516 0.94 -14.10 17.61
N ALA A 517 1.42 -12.89 17.36
CA ALA A 517 0.63 -11.66 17.42
C ALA A 517 0.84 -10.82 16.16
N TYR A 518 -0.24 -10.21 15.65
CA TYR A 518 -0.27 -9.58 14.33
C TYR A 518 -0.51 -8.08 14.41
N ALA A 519 -1.66 -7.66 14.93
CA ALA A 519 -2.03 -6.25 15.06
C ALA A 519 -3.00 -6.02 16.22
N PHE A 520 -2.85 -4.86 16.86
CA PHE A 520 -3.85 -4.32 17.79
C PHE A 520 -4.93 -3.54 17.04
N THR A 521 -6.17 -3.76 17.44
CA THR A 521 -7.33 -3.01 16.95
C THR A 521 -8.21 -2.57 18.13
N PHE A 522 -9.02 -1.54 17.91
CA PHE A 522 -9.67 -0.81 19.01
C PHE A 522 -11.16 -0.63 18.76
N GLY A 523 -11.88 -0.25 19.82
CA GLY A 523 -13.32 0.01 19.79
C GLY A 523 -13.81 0.78 20.99
#